data_AF-A0A2V5PA30-F1
#
_entry.id   AF-A0A2V5PA30-F1
#
_cell.length_a   1.000
_cell.length_b   1.000
_cell.length_c   1.000
_cell.angle_alpha   90.00
_cell.angle_beta   90.00
_cell.angle_gamma   90.00
#
_symmetry.space_group_name_H-M   'P 1'
#
loop_
_entity.id
_entity.type
_entity.pdbx_description
1 polymer ?
#
loop_
_entity_poly.entity_id
_entity_poly.type
_entity_poly.pdbx_seq_one_letter_code
_entity_poly.pdbx_strand_id
1 'polypeptide(L)' 'VLIKDNHLAALRDEKPDPIAAAVQRARASYPRLPVEVEADTVSQVELALAAGADLILLDNMSPAD' A
#
# COMPACT_ATOMS: atom_id res chain seq x y z
N VAL A 1 -3.23 4.77 9.23
CA VAL A 1 -4.03 3.74 8.55
C VAL A 1 -3.05 2.72 8.01
N LEU A 2 -3.09 1.50 8.54
CA LEU A 2 -2.25 0.40 8.05
C LEU A 2 -3.03 -0.37 6.99
N ILE A 3 -2.47 -0.44 5.78
CA ILE A 3 -2.99 -1.22 4.66
C ILE A 3 -2.20 -2.51 4.58
N LYS A 4 -2.88 -3.62 4.89
CA LYS A 4 -2.32 -4.98 4.78
C LYS A 4 -2.81 -5.64 3.50
N ASP A 5 -2.11 -6.67 3.08
CA ASP A 5 -2.52 -7.67 2.07
C ASP A 5 -4.02 -8.07 2.12
N ASN A 6 -4.57 -8.30 3.32
CA ASN A 6 -5.99 -8.63 3.50
C ASN A 6 -6.95 -7.51 3.06
N HIS A 7 -6.55 -6.24 3.16
CA HIS A 7 -7.36 -5.11 2.69
C HIS A 7 -7.29 -5.00 1.17
N LEU A 8 -6.12 -5.25 0.58
CA LEU A 8 -5.92 -5.28 -0.86
C LEU A 8 -6.71 -6.41 -1.52
N ALA A 9 -6.97 -7.50 -0.78
CA ALA A 9 -7.77 -8.62 -1.27
C ALA A 9 -9.19 -8.24 -1.69
N ALA A 10 -9.77 -7.20 -1.08
CA ALA A 10 -11.09 -6.69 -1.44
C ALA A 10 -11.05 -5.74 -2.65
N LEU A 11 -9.86 -5.33 -3.09
CA LEU A 11 -9.61 -4.31 -4.10
C LEU A 11 -8.86 -4.86 -5.32
N ARG A 12 -8.73 -6.19 -5.44
CA ARG A 12 -7.90 -6.86 -6.45
C ARG A 12 -8.19 -6.43 -7.89
N ASP A 13 -9.44 -6.08 -8.18
CA ASP A 13 -9.89 -5.69 -9.51
C ASP A 13 -9.94 -4.16 -9.74
N GLU A 14 -9.48 -3.37 -8.76
CA GLU A 14 -9.48 -1.91 -8.87
C GLU A 14 -8.33 -1.39 -9.74
N LYS A 15 -8.61 -0.28 -10.42
CA LYS A 15 -7.65 0.41 -11.28
C LYS A 15 -7.08 1.64 -10.56
N PRO A 16 -5.79 1.98 -10.75
CA PRO A 16 -4.81 1.31 -11.60
C PRO A 16 -4.29 -0.02 -11.01
N ASP A 17 -4.29 -0.14 -9.69
CA ASP A 17 -3.95 -1.35 -8.94
C ASP A 17 -4.55 -1.27 -7.51
N PRO A 18 -4.59 -2.39 -6.77
CA PRO A 18 -5.19 -2.44 -5.43
C PRO A 18 -4.51 -1.54 -4.39
N ILE A 19 -3.18 -1.36 -4.47
CA ILE A 19 -2.41 -0.56 -3.50
C ILE A 19 -2.72 0.92 -3.71
N ALA A 20 -2.64 1.40 -4.94
CA ALA A 20 -2.97 2.79 -5.25
C ALA A 20 -4.41 3.13 -4.85
N ALA A 21 -5.36 2.23 -5.16
CA ALA A 21 -6.75 2.40 -4.75
C ALA A 21 -6.91 2.46 -3.22
N ALA A 22 -6.24 1.57 -2.48
CA ALA A 22 -6.29 1.54 -1.03
C ALA A 22 -5.71 2.81 -0.40
N VAL A 23 -4.55 3.28 -0.88
CA VAL A 23 -3.89 4.48 -0.37
C VAL A 23 -4.75 5.72 -0.63
N GLN A 24 -5.31 5.87 -1.83
CA GLN A 24 -6.19 6.99 -2.16
C GLN A 24 -7.44 7.01 -1.28
N ARG A 25 -8.06 5.85 -1.06
CA ARG A 25 -9.23 5.73 -0.17
C ARG A 25 -8.89 6.04 1.29
N ALA A 26 -7.75 5.57 1.77
CA ALA A 26 -7.28 5.85 3.11
C ALA A 26 -7.05 7.36 3.31
N ARG A 27 -6.42 8.03 2.33
CA ARG A 27 -6.22 9.49 2.36
C ARG A 27 -7.52 10.27 2.32
N ALA A 28 -8.46 9.89 1.45
CA ALA A 28 -9.75 10.55 1.36
C ALA A 28 -10.56 10.41 2.66
N SER A 29 -10.51 9.23 3.29
CA SER A 29 -11.28 8.93 4.49
C SER A 29 -10.64 9.47 5.76
N TYR A 30 -9.30 9.49 5.81
CA TYR A 30 -8.53 9.84 7.01
C TYR A 30 -7.35 10.78 6.68
N PRO A 31 -7.63 12.02 6.21
CA PRO A 31 -6.60 12.91 5.64
C PRO A 31 -5.51 13.36 6.63
N ARG A 32 -5.74 13.21 7.94
CA ARG A 32 -4.79 13.59 8.99
C ARG A 32 -4.01 12.40 9.57
N LEU A 33 -4.33 11.17 9.18
CA LEU A 33 -3.63 9.99 9.66
C LEU A 33 -2.54 9.59 8.67
N PRO A 34 -1.36 9.15 9.16
CA PRO A 34 -0.34 8.61 8.28
C PRO A 34 -0.85 7.34 7.61
N VAL A 35 -0.51 7.11 6.34
CA VAL A 35 -0.85 5.90 5.59
C VAL A 35 0.40 5.03 5.50
N GLU A 36 0.29 3.81 6.02
CA GLU A 36 1.34 2.81 6.01
C GLU A 36 0.87 1.64 5.14
N VAL A 37 1.75 1.12 4.29
CA VAL A 37 1.47 0.00 3.38
C VAL A 37 2.47 -1.12 3.64
N GLU A 38 1.95 -2.33 3.81
CA GLU A 38 2.74 -3.56 3.84
C GLU A 38 3.02 -4.05 2.42
N ALA A 39 4.28 -4.31 2.11
CA ALA A 39 4.74 -4.74 0.79
C ALA A 39 5.66 -5.96 0.92
N ASP A 40 5.37 -7.01 0.14
CA ASP A 40 6.14 -8.26 0.12
C ASP A 40 7.06 -8.38 -1.12
N THR A 41 7.02 -7.39 -2.01
CA THR A 41 7.81 -7.35 -3.25
C THR A 41 8.22 -5.92 -3.58
N VAL A 42 9.35 -5.76 -4.28
CA VAL A 42 9.85 -4.44 -4.73
C VAL A 42 8.83 -3.71 -5.60
N SER A 43 8.10 -4.44 -6.46
CA SER A 43 7.03 -3.86 -7.28
C SER A 43 5.92 -3.22 -6.43
N GLN A 44 5.52 -3.86 -5.33
CA GLN A 44 4.54 -3.27 -4.41
C GLN A 44 5.10 -2.05 -3.68
N VAL A 45 6.39 -2.05 -3.34
CA VAL A 45 7.07 -0.87 -2.77
C VAL A 45 7.00 0.30 -3.74
N GLU A 46 7.30 0.07 -5.02
CA GLU A 46 7.20 1.10 -6.07
C GLU A 46 5.77 1.64 -6.21
N LEU A 47 4.77 0.76 -6.21
CA LEU A 47 3.35 1.14 -6.25
C LEU A 47 2.93 1.96 -5.03
N ALA A 48 3.31 1.53 -3.82
CA ALA A 48 2.99 2.23 -2.58
C ALA A 48 3.66 3.61 -2.50
N LEU A 49 4.91 3.69 -2.96
CA LEU A 49 5.65 4.95 -3.07
C LEU A 49 4.97 5.91 -4.07
N ALA A 50 4.65 5.43 -5.27
CA ALA A 50 3.97 6.21 -6.29
C ALA A 50 2.56 6.67 -5.84
N ALA A 51 1.89 5.86 -5.03
CA ALA A 51 0.58 6.17 -4.46
C ALA A 51 0.63 7.20 -3.31
N GLY A 52 1.82 7.51 -2.78
CA GLY A 52 2.00 8.49 -1.70
C GLY A 52 1.74 7.94 -0.30
N ALA A 53 2.10 6.68 -0.04
CA ALA A 53 2.21 6.14 1.30
C ALA A 53 3.24 6.95 2.12
N ASP A 54 2.98 7.18 3.41
CA ASP A 54 3.94 7.85 4.30
C ASP A 54 5.02 6.88 4.80
N LEU A 55 4.62 5.62 5.01
CA LEU A 55 5.48 4.54 5.47
C LEU A 55 5.25 3.29 4.62
N ILE A 56 6.31 2.53 4.37
CA ILE A 56 6.26 1.24 3.70
C ILE A 56 6.93 0.21 4.60
N LEU A 57 6.19 -0.82 4.99
CA LEU A 57 6.67 -1.94 5.78
C LEU A 57 7.07 -3.06 4.81
N LEU A 58 8.35 -3.43 4.81
CA LEU A 58 8.86 -4.54 4.02
C LEU A 58 8.55 -5.84 4.76
N ASP A 59 7.57 -6.61 4.29
CA ASP A 59 7.16 -7.85 4.93
C ASP A 59 7.87 -9.05 4.30
N ASN A 60 8.62 -9.78 5.12
CA ASN A 60 9.33 -11.01 4.75
C ASN A 60 10.23 -10.92 3.50
N MET A 61 10.67 -9.72 3.12
CA MET A 61 11.62 -9.50 2.02
C MET A 61 13.03 -9.91 2.44
N SER A 62 13.81 -10.42 1.48
CA SER A 62 15.21 -10.72 1.66
C SER A 62 16.06 -9.46 1.50
N PRO A 63 17.26 -9.38 2.11
CA PRO A 63 18.16 -8.24 1.90
C PRO A 63 18.65 -8.05 0.45
N ALA A 64 18.43 -9.03 -0.43
CA ALA A 64 18.88 -9.01 -1.81
C ALA A 64 17.78 -8.59 -2.81
N ASP A 65 16.54 -8.45 -2.34
CA ASP A 65 15.44 -7.86 -3.12
C ASP A 65 15.65 -6.35 -3.31
#